data_AF-A0A432S1I4-F1
#
_entry.id   AF-A0A432S1I4-F1
#
_cell.length_a   1.000
_cell.length_b   1.000
_cell.length_c   1.000
_cell.angle_alpha   90.00
_cell.angle_beta   90.00
_cell.angle_gamma   90.00
#
_symmetry.space_group_name_H-M   'P 1'
#
loop_
_entity.id
_entity.type
_entity.pdbx_description
1 polymer ?
#
loop_
_entity_poly.entity_id
_entity_poly.type
_entity_poly.pdbx_seq_one_letter_code
_entity_poly.pdbx_strand_id
1 'polypeptide(L)' 'MESSKDLRETFNELKLKRKNREISESEYYLSLLELSKRIIACLNDEDIKANDIRKQIPLIFVFIDEQINNLAKRGG' A
#
# COMPACT_ATOMS: atom_id res chain seq x y z
N MET A 1 -10.68 -6.67 -14.08
CA MET A 1 -9.34 -6.59 -13.47
C MET A 1 -8.83 -5.18 -13.65
N GLU A 2 -8.33 -4.61 -12.57
CA GLU A 2 -7.72 -3.29 -12.59
C GLU A 2 -6.33 -3.39 -13.26
N SER A 3 -5.96 -2.42 -14.11
CA SER A 3 -4.67 -2.47 -14.80
C SER A 3 -3.55 -1.82 -13.98
N SER A 4 -2.30 -2.18 -14.29
CA SER A 4 -1.12 -1.53 -13.72
C SER A 4 -1.08 -0.02 -13.99
N LYS A 5 -1.70 0.42 -15.09
CA LYS A 5 -1.85 1.84 -15.44
C LYS A 5 -2.82 2.55 -14.47
N ASP A 6 -3.96 1.95 -14.19
CA ASP A 6 -4.97 2.53 -13.30
C ASP A 6 -4.45 2.67 -11.86
N LEU A 7 -3.71 1.66 -11.38
CA LEU A 7 -3.04 1.69 -10.08
C LEU A 7 -1.98 2.81 -10.02
N ARG A 8 -1.23 3.00 -11.12
CA ARG A 8 -0.20 4.05 -11.21
C ARG A 8 -0.81 5.44 -11.27
N GLU A 9 -1.89 5.62 -12.02
CA GLU A 9 -2.63 6.89 -12.08
C GLU A 9 -3.18 7.24 -10.70
N THR A 10 -3.85 6.30 -10.03
CA THR A 10 -4.36 6.46 -8.66
C THR A 10 -3.23 6.88 -7.71
N PHE A 11 -2.08 6.20 -7.75
CA PHE A 11 -0.94 6.53 -6.89
C PHE A 11 -0.40 7.95 -7.14
N ASN A 12 -0.28 8.36 -8.40
CA ASN A 12 0.20 9.69 -8.76
C ASN A 12 -0.78 10.78 -8.32
N GLU A 13 -2.09 10.54 -8.46
CA GLU A 13 -3.13 11.45 -8.00
C GLU A 13 -3.09 11.64 -6.47
N LEU A 14 -2.98 10.55 -5.71
CA LEU A 14 -2.85 10.64 -4.25
C LEU A 14 -1.64 11.46 -3.83
N LYS A 15 -0.49 11.26 -4.49
CA LYS A 15 0.72 12.06 -4.25
C LYS A 15 0.51 13.54 -4.54
N LEU A 16 -0.17 13.87 -5.64
CA LEU A 16 -0.46 15.24 -6.02
C LEU A 16 -1.40 15.92 -5.01
N LYS A 17 -2.50 15.25 -4.65
CA LYS A 17 -3.46 15.73 -3.65
C LYS A 17 -2.78 16.01 -2.31
N ARG A 18 -1.93 15.09 -1.83
CA ARG A 18 -1.17 15.29 -0.59
C ARG A 18 -0.20 16.47 -0.70
N LYS A 19 0.54 16.58 -1.81
CA LYS A 19 1.49 17.69 -2.07
C LYS A 19 0.78 19.04 -2.06
N ASN A 20 -0.42 19.11 -2.63
CA ASN A 20 -1.24 20.32 -2.70
C ASN A 20 -2.02 20.58 -1.40
N ARG A 21 -1.92 19.71 -0.39
CA ARG A 21 -2.66 19.77 0.88
C ARG A 21 -4.18 19.70 0.70
N GLU A 22 -4.63 19.08 -0.39
CA GLU A 22 -6.05 18.82 -0.68
C GLU A 22 -6.62 17.71 0.20
N ILE A 23 -5.76 16.83 0.72
CA ILE A 23 -6.10 15.77 1.67
C ILE A 23 -5.16 15.85 2.88
N SER A 24 -5.71 15.51 4.05
CA SER A 24 -4.97 15.40 5.30
C SER A 24 -4.01 14.21 5.28
N GLU A 25 -3.12 14.16 6.28
CA GLU A 25 -2.19 13.06 6.45
C GLU A 25 -2.90 11.73 6.77
N SER A 26 -3.97 11.79 7.57
CA SER A 26 -4.81 10.63 7.90
C SER A 26 -5.52 10.08 6.65
N GLU A 27 -6.13 10.96 5.85
CA GLU A 27 -6.79 10.57 4.60
C GLU A 27 -5.80 9.98 3.60
N TYR A 28 -4.61 10.56 3.48
CA TYR A 28 -3.55 10.04 2.62
C TYR A 28 -3.08 8.66 3.07
N TYR A 29 -2.82 8.48 4.37
CA TYR A 29 -2.47 7.19 4.95
C TYR A 29 -3.52 6.11 4.66
N LEU A 30 -4.79 6.38 4.95
CA LEU A 30 -5.88 5.43 4.68
C LEU A 30 -6.02 5.11 3.20
N SER A 31 -5.84 6.11 2.32
CA SER A 31 -5.89 5.91 0.87
C SER A 31 -4.75 5.03 0.36
N LEU A 32 -3.54 5.15 0.92
CA LEU A 32 -2.42 4.27 0.59
C LEU A 32 -2.66 2.82 1.04
N LEU A 33 -3.27 2.63 2.21
CA LEU A 33 -3.68 1.30 2.67
C LEU A 33 -4.77 0.69 1.78
N GLU A 34 -5.68 1.50 1.27
CA GLU A 34 -6.71 0.99 0.36
C GLU A 34 -6.10 0.63 -1.01
N LEU A 35 -5.17 1.44 -1.51
CA LEU A 35 -4.42 1.12 -2.73
C LEU A 35 -3.62 -0.18 -2.58
N SER A 36 -3.05 -0.48 -1.42
CA SER A 36 -2.32 -1.73 -1.21
C SER A 36 -3.22 -2.96 -1.29
N LYS A 37 -4.48 -2.89 -0.80
CA LYS A 37 -5.47 -3.97 -0.98
C LYS A 37 -5.76 -4.24 -2.45
N ARG A 38 -5.90 -3.18 -3.26
CA ARG A 38 -6.12 -3.30 -4.71
C ARG A 38 -4.92 -3.95 -5.40
N ILE A 39 -3.70 -3.56 -5.03
CA ILE A 39 -2.47 -4.19 -5.54
C ILE A 39 -2.45 -5.69 -5.20
N ILE A 40 -2.76 -6.07 -3.95
CA ILE A 40 -2.80 -7.48 -3.53
C ILE A 40 -3.78 -8.28 -4.38
N ALA A 41 -4.95 -7.71 -4.70
CA ALA A 41 -5.93 -8.37 -5.56
C ALA A 41 -5.36 -8.65 -6.96
N CYS A 42 -4.65 -7.69 -7.57
CA CYS A 42 -4.00 -7.91 -8.87
C CYS A 42 -2.86 -8.94 -8.79
N LEU A 43 -2.07 -8.93 -7.72
CA LEU A 43 -0.94 -9.85 -7.53
C LEU A 43 -1.39 -11.31 -7.38
N ASN A 44 -2.59 -11.58 -6.86
CA ASN A 44 -3.13 -12.95 -6.76
C ASN A 44 -3.38 -13.60 -8.14
N ASP A 45 -3.61 -12.79 -9.17
CA ASP A 45 -3.89 -13.25 -10.53
C ASP A 45 -2.62 -13.28 -11.40
N GLU A 46 -1.46 -12.86 -10.88
CA GLU A 46 -0.19 -12.77 -11.58
C GLU A 46 0.78 -13.92 -11.24
N ASP A 47 1.54 -14.40 -12.24
CA ASP A 47 2.67 -15.30 -12.02
C ASP A 47 3.92 -14.51 -11.59
N ILE A 48 4.04 -14.30 -10.27
CA ILE A 48 5.13 -13.51 -9.70
C ILE A 48 6.40 -14.36 -9.56
N LYS A 49 7.50 -13.88 -10.13
CA LYS A 49 8.80 -14.56 -10.04
C LYS A 49 9.30 -14.65 -8.60
N ALA A 50 9.84 -15.81 -8.23
CA ALA A 50 10.38 -16.08 -6.90
C ALA A 50 11.46 -15.09 -6.42
N ASN A 51 12.22 -14.48 -7.34
CA ASN A 51 13.21 -13.46 -6.98
C ASN A 51 12.56 -12.13 -6.58
N ASP A 52 11.42 -11.77 -7.17
CA ASP A 52 10.70 -10.54 -6.84
C ASP A 52 9.95 -10.73 -5.51
N ILE A 53 9.35 -11.90 -5.28
CA ILE A 53 8.76 -12.28 -3.99
C ILE A 53 9.80 -12.16 -2.87
N ARG A 54 11.01 -12.74 -3.05
CA ARG A 54 12.08 -12.69 -2.04
C ARG A 54 12.51 -11.28 -1.67
N LYS A 55 12.47 -10.33 -2.61
CA LYS A 55 12.78 -8.92 -2.35
C LYS A 55 11.66 -8.20 -1.61
N GLN A 56 10.41 -8.60 -1.81
CA GLN A 56 9.25 -7.96 -1.20
C GLN A 56 8.98 -8.42 0.24
N ILE A 57 9.24 -9.70 0.55
CA ILE A 57 8.98 -10.29 1.88
C ILE A 57 9.52 -9.42 3.04
N PRO A 58 10.80 -8.97 3.04
CA PRO A 58 11.31 -8.17 4.15
C PRO A 58 10.59 -6.83 4.33
N LEU A 59 10.17 -6.19 3.23
CA LEU A 59 9.47 -4.90 3.28
C LEU A 59 8.07 -5.07 3.88
N ILE A 60 7.36 -6.13 3.47
CA ILE A 60 6.03 -6.47 3.98
C ILE A 60 6.13 -6.84 5.47
N PHE A 61 7.14 -7.64 5.84
CA PHE A 61 7.38 -8.04 7.23
C PHE A 61 7.55 -6.83 8.15
N VAL A 62 8.45 -5.91 7.80
CA VAL A 62 8.70 -4.69 8.60
C VAL A 62 7.42 -3.86 8.74
N PHE A 63 6.68 -3.67 7.66
CA PHE A 63 5.42 -2.92 7.70
C PHE A 63 4.39 -3.57 8.64
N ILE A 64 4.17 -4.89 8.52
CA ILE A 64 3.19 -5.62 9.33
C ILE A 64 3.58 -5.59 10.81
N ASP A 65 4.85 -5.88 11.12
CA ASP A 65 5.35 -5.87 12.50
C ASP A 65 5.16 -4.50 13.16
N GLU A 66 5.48 -3.42 12.44
CA GLU A 66 5.25 -2.06 12.93
C GLU A 66 3.76 -1.78 13.18
N GLN A 67 2.86 -2.19 12.28
CA GLN A 67 1.42 -1.99 12.48
C GLN A 67 0.88 -2.78 13.67
N ILE A 68 1.30 -4.03 13.85
CA ILE A 68 0.91 -4.85 15.02
C ILE A 68 1.38 -4.19 16.33
N ASN A 69 2.64 -3.76 16.37
CA ASN A 69 3.21 -3.10 17.54
C ASN A 69 2.50 -1.77 17.85
N ASN A 70 2.12 -1.01 16.83
CA ASN A 70 1.38 0.24 16.99
C ASN A 70 -0.07 0.02 17.42
N LEU A 71 -0.72 -1.06 16.97
CA LEU A 71 -2.06 -1.44 17.44
C LEU A 71 -2.05 -1.77 18.93
N ALA A 72 -1.07 -2.55 19.39
CA ALA A 72 -0.90 -2.86 20.81
C ALA A 72 -0.72 -1.59 21.66
N LYS A 73 -0.01 -0.58 21.15
CA LYS A 73 0.18 0.70 21.86
C LYS A 73 -1.05 1.61 21.87
N ARG A 74 -1.97 1.45 20.91
CA ARG A 74 -3.18 2.29 20.75
C ARG A 74 -4.40 1.75 21.52
N GLY A 75 -4.32 0.54 22.07
CA GLY A 75 -5.41 -0.05 22.85
C GLY A 75 -5.29 -1.56 23.12
N GLY A 76 -4.06 -2.08 23.25
CA GLY A 76 -3.80 -3.34 23.95
C GLY A 76 -3.64 -3.13 25.44
#